data_AF-A4BIL4-F1
#
_entry.id   AF-A4BIL4-F1
#
_cell.length_a   1.000
_cell.length_b   1.000
_cell.length_c   1.000
_cell.angle_alpha   90.00
_cell.angle_beta   90.00
_cell.angle_gamma   90.00
#
_symmetry.space_group_name_H-M   'P 1'
#
loop_
_entity.id
_entity.type
_entity.pdbx_description
1 polymer ?
#
loop_
_entity_poly.entity_id
_entity_poly.type
_entity_poly.pdbx_seq_one_letter_code
_entity_poly.pdbx_strand_id
1 'polypeptide(L)'
;RLHITDEGYQGALALNQLEGIDQSEYGEPLSDEHYYDTGVSVEPDAVIEKVIPDTLDQDYPIPVVDGEGELQGELSRGNIAEILTSHDDTEVTGESDDTDSVDSSSKADKRKPGEAEEAQSTS
;
A
#
# COMPACT_ATOMS: atom_id res chain seq x y z
N ARG A 1 13.89 -8.79 -8.62
CA ARG A 1 13.31 -8.93 -9.98
C ARG A 1 13.04 -10.40 -10.23
N LEU A 2 11.93 -10.74 -10.86
CA LEU A 2 11.58 -12.11 -11.19
C LEU A 2 12.48 -12.65 -12.32
N HIS A 3 12.98 -13.88 -12.17
CA HIS A 3 13.81 -14.60 -13.15
C HIS A 3 12.98 -15.70 -13.83
N ILE A 4 13.09 -15.78 -15.15
CA ILE A 4 12.28 -16.65 -16.00
C ILE A 4 13.22 -17.33 -17.00
N THR A 5 13.06 -18.63 -17.18
CA THR A 5 13.76 -19.42 -18.19
C THR A 5 12.74 -20.12 -19.09
N ASP A 6 13.21 -20.95 -20.02
CA ASP A 6 12.35 -21.80 -20.85
C ASP A 6 11.55 -22.84 -20.01
N GLU A 7 11.90 -23.01 -18.73
CA GLU A 7 11.22 -23.90 -17.78
C GLU A 7 10.20 -23.15 -16.89
N GLY A 8 9.95 -21.87 -17.16
CA GLY A 8 9.00 -21.05 -16.41
C GLY A 8 9.66 -20.16 -15.36
N TYR A 9 8.90 -19.81 -14.33
CA TYR A 9 9.39 -18.96 -13.23
C TYR A 9 10.40 -19.70 -12.35
N GLN A 10 11.59 -19.11 -12.16
CA GLN A 10 12.68 -19.73 -11.42
C GLN A 10 12.88 -19.17 -10.01
N GLY A 11 12.39 -17.95 -9.74
CA GLY A 11 12.60 -17.27 -8.47
C GLY A 11 12.83 -15.77 -8.62
N ALA A 12 13.05 -15.07 -7.51
CA ALA A 12 13.38 -13.66 -7.51
C ALA A 12 14.86 -13.44 -7.22
N LEU A 13 15.47 -12.47 -7.88
CA LEU A 13 16.86 -12.05 -7.65
C LEU A 13 16.88 -10.63 -7.08
N ALA A 14 17.66 -10.43 -6.02
CA ALA A 14 17.95 -9.11 -5.47
C ALA A 14 19.34 -8.66 -5.93
N LEU A 15 19.46 -7.41 -6.41
CA LEU A 15 20.72 -6.91 -6.98
C LEU A 15 21.86 -6.96 -5.95
N ASN A 16 21.58 -6.60 -4.69
CA ASN A 16 22.55 -6.66 -3.60
C ASN A 16 23.05 -8.08 -3.31
N GLN A 17 22.25 -9.12 -3.57
CA GLN A 17 22.71 -10.51 -3.46
C GLN A 17 23.68 -10.84 -4.60
N LEU A 18 23.35 -10.44 -5.83
CA LEU A 18 24.22 -10.65 -7.00
C LEU A 18 25.54 -9.89 -6.89
N GLU A 19 25.53 -8.66 -6.36
CA GLU A 19 26.74 -7.86 -6.13
C GLU A 19 27.69 -8.47 -5.08
N GLY A 20 27.18 -9.35 -4.22
CA GLY A 20 27.97 -10.05 -3.21
C GLY A 20 28.69 -11.30 -3.73
N ILE A 21 28.41 -11.75 -4.95
CA ILE A 21 28.99 -12.96 -5.55
C ILE A 21 30.43 -12.70 -5.98
N ASP A 22 31.32 -13.67 -5.73
CA ASP A 22 32.72 -13.56 -6.11
C ASP A 22 32.90 -13.56 -7.64
N GLN A 23 33.85 -12.76 -8.14
CA GLN A 23 34.09 -12.66 -9.59
C GLN A 23 34.53 -13.97 -10.23
N SER A 24 35.10 -14.89 -9.45
CA SER A 24 35.47 -16.22 -9.92
C SER A 24 34.28 -17.13 -10.22
N GLU A 25 33.10 -16.79 -9.69
CA GLU A 25 31.84 -17.52 -9.92
C GLU A 25 31.04 -16.93 -11.09
N TYR A 26 31.55 -15.88 -11.74
CA TYR A 26 30.86 -15.25 -12.86
C TYR A 26 30.80 -16.20 -14.05
N GLY A 27 29.58 -16.43 -14.54
CA GLY A 27 29.31 -17.34 -15.65
C GLY A 27 28.91 -18.75 -15.20
N GLU A 28 29.00 -19.06 -13.92
CA GLU A 28 28.41 -20.27 -13.35
C GLU A 28 26.86 -20.16 -13.32
N PRO A 29 26.13 -21.28 -13.43
CA PRO A 29 24.68 -21.28 -13.30
C PRO A 29 24.22 -20.81 -11.92
N LEU A 30 23.08 -20.10 -11.86
CA LEU A 30 22.46 -19.73 -10.60
C LEU A 30 21.91 -20.99 -9.90
N SER A 31 22.43 -21.29 -8.71
CA SER A 31 21.86 -22.25 -7.76
C SER A 31 20.74 -21.62 -6.90
N ASP A 32 19.99 -22.47 -6.19
CA ASP A 32 18.89 -22.08 -5.29
C ASP A 32 19.29 -21.01 -4.25
N GLU A 33 20.57 -20.98 -3.83
CA GLU A 33 21.07 -20.03 -2.82
C GLU A 33 21.14 -18.58 -3.32
N HIS A 34 21.15 -18.38 -4.63
CA HIS A 34 21.17 -17.07 -5.25
C HIS A 34 19.78 -16.44 -5.33
N TYR A 35 18.73 -17.25 -5.23
CA TYR A 35 17.37 -16.77 -5.31
C TYR A 35 16.88 -16.31 -3.93
N TYR A 36 16.22 -15.17 -3.97
CA TYR A 36 15.34 -14.72 -2.91
C TYR A 36 14.01 -15.44 -3.05
N ASP A 37 13.85 -16.55 -2.35
CA ASP A 37 12.56 -17.24 -2.29
C ASP A 37 11.70 -16.65 -1.17
N THR A 38 10.61 -15.99 -1.54
CA THR A 38 9.59 -15.53 -0.59
C THR A 38 8.74 -16.71 -0.09
N GLY A 39 8.76 -17.85 -0.80
CA GLY A 39 7.85 -18.98 -0.61
C GLY A 39 6.40 -18.65 -0.95
N VAL A 40 6.15 -17.47 -1.53
CA VAL A 40 4.80 -16.96 -1.82
C VAL A 40 4.69 -16.67 -3.31
N SER A 41 3.78 -17.39 -3.96
CA SER A 41 3.30 -17.15 -5.31
C SER A 41 1.78 -17.08 -5.29
N VAL A 42 1.21 -16.33 -6.24
CA VAL A 42 -0.23 -16.13 -6.35
C VAL A 42 -0.73 -16.73 -7.66
N GLU A 43 -1.87 -17.41 -7.64
CA GLU A 43 -2.51 -17.88 -8.87
C GLU A 43 -3.20 -16.73 -9.61
N PRO A 44 -3.30 -16.76 -10.95
CA PRO A 44 -3.88 -15.67 -11.73
C PRO A 44 -5.35 -15.36 -11.40
N ASP A 45 -6.09 -16.34 -10.92
CA ASP A 45 -7.51 -16.26 -10.53
C ASP A 45 -7.72 -16.10 -9.01
N ALA A 46 -6.64 -15.85 -8.25
CA ALA A 46 -6.73 -15.61 -6.83
C ALA A 46 -7.56 -14.37 -6.51
N VAL A 47 -8.40 -14.49 -5.48
CA VAL A 47 -9.26 -13.41 -5.00
C VAL A 47 -8.40 -12.32 -4.35
N ILE A 48 -8.56 -11.06 -4.80
CA ILE A 48 -7.71 -9.93 -4.40
C ILE A 48 -7.67 -9.75 -2.88
N GLU A 49 -8.81 -9.86 -2.19
CA GLU A 49 -8.90 -9.70 -0.74
C GLU A 49 -8.07 -10.72 0.04
N LYS A 50 -7.80 -11.89 -0.55
CA LYS A 50 -6.98 -12.94 0.07
C LYS A 50 -5.49 -12.69 -0.12
N VAL A 51 -5.09 -12.03 -1.20
CA VAL A 51 -3.68 -11.82 -1.55
C VAL A 51 -3.14 -10.47 -1.09
N ILE A 52 -4.02 -9.53 -0.71
CA ILE A 52 -3.61 -8.23 -0.14
C ILE A 52 -2.71 -8.39 1.09
N PRO A 53 -3.06 -9.19 2.12
CA PRO A 53 -2.21 -9.33 3.30
C PRO A 53 -0.81 -9.81 2.93
N ASP A 54 -0.73 -10.88 2.13
CA ASP A 54 0.55 -11.44 1.67
C ASP A 54 1.34 -10.38 0.88
N THR A 55 0.69 -9.65 -0.04
CA THR A 55 1.33 -8.58 -0.83
C THR A 55 1.88 -7.45 0.04
N LEU A 56 1.16 -7.08 1.10
CA LEU A 56 1.58 -6.02 2.00
C LEU A 56 2.73 -6.47 2.91
N ASP A 57 2.80 -7.76 3.26
CA ASP A 57 3.88 -8.31 4.07
C ASP A 57 5.19 -8.51 3.29
N GLN A 58 5.12 -8.62 1.96
CA GLN A 58 6.30 -8.80 1.11
C GLN A 58 6.99 -7.48 0.75
N ASP A 59 8.33 -7.48 0.86
CA ASP A 59 9.16 -6.34 0.46
C ASP A 59 9.44 -6.27 -1.05
N TYR A 60 9.28 -7.40 -1.74
CA TYR A 60 9.47 -7.52 -3.19
C TYR A 60 8.15 -7.94 -3.87
N PRO A 61 8.01 -7.68 -5.18
CA PRO A 61 6.85 -8.13 -5.93
C PRO A 61 6.65 -9.64 -5.82
N ILE A 62 5.42 -10.05 -5.56
CA ILE A 62 4.99 -11.45 -5.53
C ILE A 62 4.75 -11.92 -6.96
N PRO A 63 5.32 -13.06 -7.38
CA PRO A 63 5.06 -13.62 -8.70
C PRO A 63 3.63 -14.15 -8.81
N VAL A 64 2.98 -13.86 -9.92
CA VAL A 64 1.72 -14.48 -10.31
C VAL A 64 2.03 -15.62 -11.26
N VAL A 65 1.79 -16.87 -10.85
CA VAL A 65 2.23 -18.09 -11.55
C VAL A 65 1.03 -19.00 -11.77
N ASP A 66 0.89 -19.56 -12.97
CA ASP A 66 -0.20 -20.51 -13.26
C ASP A 66 0.13 -21.95 -12.82
N GLY A 67 -0.79 -22.87 -13.09
CA GLY A 67 -0.64 -24.28 -12.74
C GLY A 67 0.46 -25.03 -13.49
N GLU A 68 1.04 -24.45 -14.54
CA GLU A 68 2.17 -25.01 -15.29
C GLU A 68 3.51 -24.42 -14.82
N GLY A 69 3.50 -23.46 -13.89
CA GLY A 69 4.69 -22.79 -13.39
C GLY A 69 5.11 -21.59 -14.23
N GLU A 70 4.28 -21.15 -15.19
CA GLU A 70 4.59 -20.02 -16.05
C GLU A 70 4.23 -18.70 -15.37
N LEU A 71 5.11 -17.69 -15.52
CA LEU A 71 4.87 -16.37 -14.95
C LEU A 71 3.83 -15.60 -15.77
N GLN A 72 2.71 -15.27 -15.14
CA GLN A 72 1.62 -14.50 -15.73
C GLN A 72 1.69 -13.00 -15.37
N GLY A 73 2.39 -12.65 -14.30
CA GLY A 73 2.55 -11.26 -13.88
C GLY A 73 3.21 -11.12 -12.51
N GLU A 74 3.10 -9.93 -11.92
CA GLU A 74 3.58 -9.67 -10.56
C GLU A 74 2.59 -8.78 -9.80
N LEU A 75 2.58 -8.93 -8.48
CA LEU A 75 1.77 -8.14 -7.57
C LEU A 75 2.66 -7.48 -6.53
N SER A 76 2.63 -6.15 -6.47
CA SER A 76 3.41 -5.36 -5.52
C SER A 76 2.52 -4.51 -4.60
N ARG A 77 3.08 -4.03 -3.49
CA ARG A 77 2.45 -3.04 -2.61
C ARG A 77 1.91 -1.82 -3.39
N GLY A 78 2.63 -1.40 -4.43
CA GLY A 78 2.22 -0.28 -5.30
C GLY A 78 0.97 -0.59 -6.11
N ASN A 79 0.86 -1.80 -6.68
CA ASN A 79 -0.32 -2.20 -7.45
C ASN A 79 -1.57 -2.25 -6.56
N ILE A 80 -1.44 -2.78 -5.33
CA ILE A 80 -2.54 -2.77 -4.36
C ILE A 80 -2.94 -1.35 -3.98
N ALA A 81 -1.96 -0.47 -3.71
CA ALA A 81 -2.23 0.92 -3.40
C ALA A 81 -2.99 1.64 -4.53
N GLU A 82 -2.59 1.43 -5.78
CA GLU A 82 -3.27 1.98 -6.95
C GLU A 82 -4.74 1.53 -7.03
N ILE A 83 -5.01 0.22 -6.89
CA ILE A 83 -6.39 -0.31 -6.92
C ILE A 83 -7.25 0.30 -5.80
N LEU A 84 -6.69 0.43 -4.59
CA LEU A 84 -7.43 0.95 -3.45
C LEU A 84 -7.63 2.48 -3.51
N THR A 85 -6.72 3.22 -4.14
CA THR A 85 -6.80 4.69 -4.28
C THR A 85 -7.57 5.16 -5.50
N SER A 86 -7.73 4.32 -6.52
CA SER A 86 -8.48 4.65 -7.76
C SER A 86 -10.00 4.85 -7.56
N HIS A 87 -10.49 4.83 -6.32
CA HIS A 87 -11.90 5.00 -5.97
C HIS A 87 -12.30 6.44 -5.64
N ASP A 88 -11.38 7.41 -5.68
CA ASP A 88 -11.63 8.81 -5.29
C ASP A 88 -11.82 9.81 -6.46
N ASP A 89 -11.75 9.39 -7.72
CA ASP A 89 -12.00 10.27 -8.88
C ASP A 89 -13.47 10.22 -9.35
N THR A 90 -14.42 10.28 -8.41
CA THR A 90 -15.78 10.75 -8.75
C THR A 90 -15.87 12.21 -8.33
N GLU A 91 -15.84 13.08 -9.33
CA GLU A 91 -15.93 14.53 -9.17
C GLU A 91 -17.16 14.91 -8.35
N VAL A 92 -16.95 15.33 -7.10
CA VAL A 92 -17.97 16.08 -6.35
C VAL A 92 -17.91 17.51 -6.89
N THR A 93 -18.61 17.78 -7.99
CA THR A 93 -19.01 19.14 -8.38
C THR A 93 -20.07 19.61 -7.38
N GLY A 94 -19.63 19.95 -6.17
CA GLY A 94 -20.43 20.61 -5.15
C GLY A 94 -20.32 22.12 -5.28
N GLU A 95 -20.73 22.67 -6.42
CA GLU A 95 -20.96 24.09 -6.55
C GLU A 95 -22.35 24.37 -5.98
N SER A 96 -22.41 24.76 -4.71
CA SER A 96 -23.61 25.34 -4.09
C SER A 96 -23.33 26.82 -3.82
N ASP A 97 -23.54 27.64 -4.85
CA ASP A 97 -23.73 29.07 -4.72
C ASP A 97 -25.23 29.33 -4.88
N ASP A 98 -25.92 29.54 -3.77
CA ASP A 98 -27.18 30.28 -3.76
C ASP A 98 -27.22 31.11 -2.48
N THR A 99 -26.90 32.38 -2.72
CA THR A 99 -27.11 33.53 -1.86
C THR A 99 -28.57 33.68 -1.45
N ASP A 100 -28.87 33.93 -0.18
CA ASP A 100 -29.91 34.91 0.17
C ASP A 100 -29.84 35.32 1.66
N SER A 101 -29.84 36.65 1.86
CA SER A 101 -30.47 37.34 3.01
C SER A 101 -29.84 37.20 4.42
N VAL A 102 -29.62 38.24 5.22
CA VAL A 102 -29.99 39.66 5.20
C VAL A 102 -29.10 40.40 6.22
N ASP A 103 -28.76 41.62 5.85
CA ASP A 103 -28.26 42.71 6.69
C ASP A 103 -29.13 42.95 7.95
N SER A 104 -28.50 43.14 9.11
CA SER A 104 -29.00 43.98 10.20
C SER A 104 -27.94 44.18 11.29
N SER A 105 -27.24 45.30 11.20
CA SER A 105 -26.57 45.99 12.28
C SER A 105 -27.34 46.00 13.61
N SER A 106 -26.67 45.81 14.76
CA SER A 106 -26.50 46.85 15.80
C SER A 106 -26.14 46.32 17.22
N LYS A 107 -25.12 46.97 17.78
CA LYS A 107 -25.04 47.51 19.17
C LYS A 107 -24.62 46.59 20.35
N ALA A 108 -23.33 46.70 20.65
CA ALA A 108 -22.73 47.23 21.89
C ALA A 108 -23.06 46.63 23.28
N ASP A 109 -21.95 46.39 24.00
CA ASP A 109 -21.72 46.74 25.41
C ASP A 109 -22.49 46.00 26.53
N LYS A 110 -21.79 45.14 27.28
CA LYS A 110 -21.26 45.51 28.62
C LYS A 110 -20.47 44.37 29.30
N ARG A 111 -19.30 44.77 29.84
CA ARG A 111 -18.52 44.12 30.91
C ARG A 111 -19.38 44.10 32.21
N LYS A 112 -19.21 43.31 33.28
CA LYS A 112 -18.09 42.63 33.97
C LYS A 112 -18.74 41.80 35.15
N PRO A 113 -18.05 41.39 36.25
CA PRO A 113 -17.78 40.00 36.68
C PRO A 113 -18.42 39.62 38.05
N GLY A 114 -18.02 38.47 38.60
CA GLY A 114 -18.18 38.06 40.02
C GLY A 114 -18.69 36.63 40.13
N GLU A 115 -18.28 35.77 41.06
CA GLU A 115 -17.36 35.84 42.18
C GLU A 115 -17.03 34.39 42.61
N ALA A 116 -16.12 34.26 43.56
CA ALA A 116 -15.36 33.11 44.06
C ALA A 116 -16.14 31.90 44.64
N GLU A 117 -15.36 30.81 44.77
CA GLU A 117 -15.39 29.73 45.79
C GLU A 117 -16.71 28.95 45.99
N GLU A 118 -16.74 27.68 46.36
CA GLU A 118 -15.98 26.95 47.36
C GLU A 118 -16.09 25.44 47.10
N ALA A 119 -15.26 24.69 47.82
CA ALA A 119 -14.93 23.29 47.65
C ALA A 119 -15.96 22.29 48.24
N GLN A 120 -15.59 21.01 48.09
CA GLN A 120 -15.92 19.85 48.93
C GLN A 120 -17.31 19.22 48.72
N SER A 121 -17.34 17.96 48.26
CA SER A 121 -17.26 16.72 49.06
C SER A 121 -18.64 16.26 49.52
N THR A 122 -19.07 15.08 49.08
CA THR A 122 -19.41 13.92 49.94
C THR A 122 -20.19 12.87 49.16
N SER A 123 -19.72 11.62 49.32
CA SER A 123 -20.37 10.30 49.27
C SER A 123 -21.31 9.91 48.14
#